data_AF-A0A7X6ARN9-F1
#
_entry.id   AF-A0A7X6ARN9-F1
#
_cell.length_a   1.000
_cell.length_b   1.000
_cell.length_c   1.000
_cell.angle_alpha   90.00
_cell.angle_beta   90.00
_cell.angle_gamma   90.00
#
_symmetry.space_group_name_H-M   'P 1'
#
loop_
_entity.id
_entity.type
_entity.pdbx_description
1 polymer ?
#
loop_
_entity_poly.entity_id
_entity_poly.type
_entity_poly.pdbx_seq_one_letter_code
_entity_poly.pdbx_strand_id
1 'polypeptide(L)' 'VAPGERYTVLVHADEVGTWVWHCHILTHVEREEGMFGMVTALVVT' A
#
# COMPACT_ATOMS: atom_id res chain seq x y z
N VAL A 1 -12.83 -0.22 -1.07
CA VAL A 1 -12.85 -0.88 0.24
C VAL A 1 -13.49 0.08 1.22
N ALA A 2 -14.75 -0.18 1.55
CA ALA A 2 -15.52 0.55 2.54
C ALA A 2 -15.18 0.07 3.96
N PRO A 3 -15.54 0.84 5.01
CA PRO A 3 -15.33 0.42 6.39
C PRO A 3 -15.92 -0.97 6.68
N GLY A 4 -15.11 -1.87 7.24
CA GLY A 4 -15.51 -3.23 7.62
C GLY A 4 -15.37 -4.29 6.52
N GLU A 5 -15.16 -3.88 5.26
CA GLU A 5 -14.89 -4.83 4.17
C GLU A 5 -13.49 -5.46 4.31
N ARG A 6 -13.38 -6.73 3.90
CA ARG A 6 -12.11 -7.47 3.87
C ARG A 6 -12.02 -8.25 2.57
N TYR A 7 -10.85 -8.18 1.94
CA TYR A 7 -10.56 -8.88 0.70
C TYR A 7 -9.21 -9.57 0.80
N THR A 8 -9.08 -10.72 0.15
CA THR A 8 -7.81 -11.39 -0.09
C THR A 8 -7.41 -11.16 -1.54
N VAL A 9 -6.18 -10.74 -1.77
CA VAL A 9 -5.64 -10.46 -3.11
C VAL A 9 -4.41 -11.34 -3.33
N LEU A 10 -4.33 -11.96 -4.50
CA LEU A 10 -3.13 -12.64 -4.98
C LEU A 10 -2.43 -11.71 -5.97
N VAL A 11 -1.14 -11.43 -5.73
CA VAL A 11 -0.32 -10.58 -6.61
C VAL A 11 0.89 -11.40 -7.06
N HIS A 12 1.13 -11.41 -8.37
CA HIS A 12 2.38 -11.88 -8.94
C HIS A 12 3.30 -10.67 -9.12
N ALA A 13 4.34 -10.56 -8.29
CA ALA A 13 5.29 -9.46 -8.34
C ALA A 13 6.63 -9.98 -8.89
N ASP A 14 6.93 -9.62 -10.14
CA ASP A 14 8.05 -10.11 -10.93
C ASP A 14 9.17 -9.07 -11.10
N GLU A 15 8.85 -7.79 -10.97
CA GLU A 15 9.84 -6.71 -11.01
C GLU A 15 10.50 -6.47 -9.64
N VAL A 16 11.82 -6.64 -9.61
CA VAL A 16 12.65 -6.48 -8.40
C VAL A 16 12.61 -5.03 -7.94
N GLY A 17 12.38 -4.83 -6.65
CA GLY A 17 12.33 -3.48 -6.08
C GLY A 17 11.56 -3.40 -4.78
N THR A 18 11.47 -2.17 -4.27
CA THR A 18 10.61 -1.83 -3.14
C THR A 18 9.42 -1.03 -3.66
N TRP A 19 8.24 -1.62 -3.57
CA TRP A 19 6.99 -1.06 -4.08
C TRP A 19 6.10 -0.60 -2.92
N VAL A 20 5.33 0.47 -3.12
CA VAL A 20 4.42 0.98 -2.09
C VAL A 20 3.03 0.40 -2.32
N TRP A 21 2.50 -0.29 -1.31
CA TRP A 21 1.11 -0.70 -1.24
C TRP A 21 0.35 0.20 -0.27
N HIS A 22 -0.57 1.02 -0.78
CA HIS A 22 -1.26 2.05 0.01
C HIS A 22 -2.65 2.40 -0.57
N CYS A 23 -3.41 3.22 0.17
CA CYS A 23 -4.65 3.80 -0.33
C CYS A 23 -4.38 4.87 -1.40
N HIS A 24 -5.13 4.87 -2.51
CA HIS A 24 -4.98 5.86 -3.57
C HIS A 24 -5.68 7.22 -3.27
N ILE A 25 -6.09 7.44 -2.02
CA ILE A 25 -6.48 8.75 -1.49
C ILE A 25 -5.30 9.24 -0.66
N LEU A 26 -4.46 10.09 -1.25
CA LEU A 26 -3.16 10.45 -0.67
C LEU A 26 -3.26 11.04 0.73
N THR A 27 -4.27 11.87 1.01
CA THR A 27 -4.49 12.45 2.34
C THR A 27 -4.79 11.43 3.44
N HIS A 28 -5.07 10.16 3.09
CA HIS A 28 -5.22 9.08 4.06
C HIS A 28 -3.90 8.39 4.40
N VAL A 29 -2.85 8.61 3.61
CA VAL A 29 -1.58 7.86 3.71
C VAL A 29 -0.32 8.70 3.61
N GLU A 30 -0.40 9.98 3.29
CA GLU A 30 0.72 10.88 3.07
C GLU A 30 0.45 12.27 3.66
N ARG A 31 1.48 12.83 4.30
CA ARG A 31 1.56 14.19 4.80
C ARG A 31 2.96 14.74 4.56
N GLU A 32 3.19 16.01 4.87
CA GLU A 32 4.50 16.65 4.65
C GLU A 32 5.66 15.94 5.35
N GLU A 33 5.42 15.32 6.52
CA GLU A 33 6.44 14.55 7.25
C GLU A 33 6.67 13.13 6.69
N GLY A 34 5.93 12.73 5.66
CA GLY A 34 6.03 11.42 5.00
C GLY A 34 4.77 10.56 5.10
N MET A 35 4.94 9.26 4.85
CA MET A 35 3.85 8.29 4.80
C MET A 35 3.34 7.90 6.19
N PHE A 36 2.03 7.67 6.33
CA PHE A 36 1.38 7.22 7.57
C PHE A 36 0.16 6.33 7.28
N GLY A 37 -0.43 5.71 8.31
CA GLY A 37 -1.65 4.92 8.16
C GLY A 37 -1.43 3.56 7.49
N MET A 38 -2.37 3.14 6.63
CA MET A 38 -2.29 1.85 5.93
C MET A 38 -1.36 1.93 4.72
N VAL A 39 -0.07 1.72 4.99
CA VAL A 39 1.00 1.68 4.00
C VAL A 39 1.87 0.45 4.26
N THR A 40 2.29 -0.24 3.21
CA THR A 40 3.16 -1.42 3.30
C THR A 40 4.21 -1.35 2.20
N ALA A 41 5.47 -1.61 2.55
CA ALA A 41 6.52 -1.82 1.57
C ALA A 41 6.47 -3.28 1.10
N LEU A 42 6.14 -3.48 -0.17
CA LEU A 42 6.26 -4.78 -0.84
C LEU A 42 7.68 -4.90 -1.40
N VAL A 43 8.48 -5.75 -0.77
CA VAL A 43 9.87 -6.00 -1.17
C VAL A 43 9.91 -7.23 -2.06
N VAL A 44 10.30 -7.03 -3.32
CA VAL A 44 10.50 -8.07 -4.32
C VAL A 44 12.00 -8.22 -4.52
N THR A 45 12.53 -9.42 -4.25
CA THR A 45 13.95 -9.77 -4.31
C THR A 45 14.16 -11.06 -5.07
#